data_AF-A0A924DCZ0-F1
#
_entry.id   AF-A0A924DCZ0-F1
#
_cell.length_a   1.000
_cell.length_b   1.000
_cell.length_c   1.000
_cell.angle_alpha   90.00
_cell.angle_beta   90.00
_cell.angle_gamma   90.00
#
_symmetry.space_group_name_H-M   'P 1'
#
loop_
_entity.id
_entity.type
_entity.pdbx_description
1 polymer ?
#
loop_
_entity_poly.entity_id
_entity_poly.type
_entity_poly.pdbx_seq_one_letter_code
_entity_poly.pdbx_strand_id
1 'polypeptide(L)' 'MSNENTRLKIVRLLEPSLCLSCRHSAIATVEMESGSNKRMLHCKRLDCDNWETEESEETPRSICDGS' A
#
# COMPACT_ATOMS: atom_id res chain seq x y z
N MET A 1 -3.63 11.45 16.55
CA MET A 1 -2.59 10.43 16.76
C MET A 1 -1.98 10.11 15.41
N SER A 2 -0.91 10.82 15.03
CA SER A 2 -0.14 10.50 13.83
C SER A 2 0.73 9.30 14.17
N ASN A 3 0.40 8.13 13.64
CA ASN A 3 1.20 6.92 13.86
C ASN A 3 2.54 7.08 13.14
N GLU A 4 3.57 7.42 13.90
CA GLU A 4 4.90 7.82 13.44
C GLU A 4 5.84 6.61 13.18
N ASN A 5 5.33 5.44 12.78
CA ASN A 5 6.20 4.27 12.60
C ASN A 5 5.71 3.17 11.64
N THR A 6 5.20 3.54 10.48
CA THR A 6 5.16 2.59 9.35
C THR A 6 5.74 3.28 8.13
N ARG A 7 7.01 3.04 7.83
CA ARG A 7 7.58 3.39 6.52
C ARG A 7 6.82 2.56 5.49
N LEU A 8 5.87 3.20 4.82
CA LEU A 8 5.10 2.58 3.74
C LEU A 8 6.10 2.11 2.68
N LYS A 9 5.87 0.93 2.13
CA LYS A 9 6.67 0.37 1.04
C LYS A 9 5.76 0.03 -0.12
N ILE A 10 6.18 0.40 -1.32
CA ILE A 10 5.58 -0.11 -2.55
C ILE A 10 6.16 -1.51 -2.76
N VAL A 11 5.27 -2.45 -3.05
CA VAL A 11 5.61 -3.85 -3.29
C VAL A 11 4.87 -4.33 -4.52
N ARG A 12 5.43 -5.33 -5.19
CA ARG A 12 4.77 -6.03 -6.28
C ARG A 12 3.98 -7.20 -5.70
N LEU A 13 2.76 -7.41 -6.17
CA LEU A 13 1.95 -8.56 -5.77
C LEU A 13 2.35 -9.80 -6.57
N LEU A 14 2.55 -10.93 -5.89
CA LEU A 14 2.82 -12.21 -6.54
C LEU A 14 1.56 -12.74 -7.24
N GLU A 15 0.44 -12.80 -6.51
CA GLU A 15 -0.87 -13.22 -7.02
C GLU A 15 -1.92 -12.10 -6.84
N PRO A 16 -2.07 -11.16 -7.79
CA PRO A 16 -2.96 -10.00 -7.65
C PRO A 16 -4.44 -10.38 -7.40
N SER A 17 -4.92 -11.45 -8.03
CA SER A 17 -6.31 -11.92 -7.93
C SER A 17 -6.71 -12.29 -6.49
N LEU A 18 -5.78 -12.83 -5.71
CA LEU A 18 -6.03 -13.18 -4.30
C LEU A 18 -6.25 -11.92 -3.47
N CYS A 19 -5.43 -10.91 -3.70
CA CYS A 19 -5.56 -9.63 -3.02
C CYS A 19 -6.83 -8.90 -3.44
N LEU A 20 -7.20 -8.86 -4.72
CA LEU A 20 -8.46 -8.23 -5.15
C LEU A 20 -9.71 -8.86 -4.53
N SER A 21 -9.64 -10.14 -4.15
CA SER A 21 -10.73 -10.88 -3.49
C SER A 21 -10.60 -10.90 -1.95
N CYS A 22 -9.54 -10.31 -1.39
CA CYS A 22 -9.26 -10.39 0.03
C CYS A 22 -10.03 -9.33 0.81
N ARG A 23 -10.81 -9.77 1.82
CA ARG A 23 -11.56 -8.87 2.72
C ARG A 23 -10.69 -7.91 3.54
N HIS A 24 -9.39 -8.17 3.64
CA HIS A 24 -8.43 -7.38 4.41
C HIS A 24 -7.66 -6.36 3.57
N SER A 25 -7.87 -6.35 2.26
CA SER A 25 -7.29 -5.36 1.37
C SER A 25 -8.35 -4.41 0.82
N ALA A 26 -7.94 -3.18 0.58
CA ALA A 26 -8.78 -2.15 -0.02
C ALA A 26 -7.97 -1.32 -1.01
N ILE A 27 -8.66 -0.64 -1.93
CA ILE A 27 -8.02 0.39 -2.74
C ILE A 27 -7.95 1.66 -1.90
N ALA A 28 -6.74 2.17 -1.72
CA ALA A 28 -6.49 3.40 -1.01
C ALA A 28 -5.84 4.44 -1.93
N THR A 29 -6.03 5.72 -1.61
CA THR A 29 -5.31 6.81 -2.26
C THR A 29 -4.01 7.04 -1.49
N VAL A 30 -2.87 6.95 -2.16
CA VAL A 30 -1.54 7.12 -1.59
C VAL A 30 -0.96 8.43 -2.11
N GLU A 31 -0.60 9.32 -1.20
CA GLU A 31 0.20 10.51 -1.51
C GLU A 31 1.67 10.08 -1.59
N MET A 32 2.33 10.41 -2.70
CA MET A 32 3.76 10.16 -2.91
C MET A 32 4.59 11.35 -2.41
N GLU A 33 5.89 11.16 -2.16
CA GLU A 33 6.79 12.26 -1.77
C GLU A 33 6.85 13.39 -2.80
N SER A 34 6.62 13.09 -4.09
CA SER A 34 6.50 14.07 -5.17
C SER A 34 5.24 14.94 -5.09
N GLY A 35 4.29 14.63 -4.19
CA GLY A 35 3.01 15.31 -4.06
C GLY A 35 1.92 14.79 -5.02
N SER A 36 2.23 13.82 -5.89
CA SER A 36 1.22 13.15 -6.70
C SER A 36 0.48 12.07 -5.93
N ASN A 37 -0.80 11.88 -6.26
CA ASN A 37 -1.65 10.85 -5.65
C ASN A 37 -1.83 9.66 -6.59
N LYS A 38 -1.74 8.44 -6.05
CA LYS A 38 -2.01 7.21 -6.79
C LYS A 38 -3.03 6.34 -6.07
N ARG A 39 -3.86 5.62 -6.83
CA ARG A 39 -4.71 4.56 -6.28
C ARG A 39 -3.92 3.27 -6.22
N MET A 40 -3.75 2.72 -5.03
CA MET A 40 -2.98 1.50 -4.80
C MET A 40 -3.78 0.53 -3.95
N LEU A 41 -3.50 -0.76 -4.10
CA LEU A 41 -4.02 -1.76 -3.19
C LEU A 41 -3.23 -1.72 -1.89
N HIS A 42 -3.93 -1.56 -0.77
CA HIS A 42 -3.38 -1.57 0.58
C HIS A 42 -3.91 -2.80 1.33
N CYS A 43 -3.00 -3.67 1.77
CA CYS A 43 -3.33 -4.84 2.59
C CYS A 43 -3.11 -4.53 4.07
N LYS A 44 -4.14 -4.76 4.91
CA LYS A 44 -4.07 -4.52 6.36
C LYS A 44 -3.60 -5.76 7.16
N ARG A 45 -3.32 -6.90 6.49
CA ARG A 45 -2.78 -8.11 7.15
C ARG A 45 -1.29 -7.95 7.41
N LEU A 46 -0.90 -8.11 8.66
CA LEU A 46 0.51 -8.06 9.08
C LEU A 46 1.27 -9.37 8.77
N ASP A 47 0.54 -10.45 8.51
CA ASP A 47 1.04 -11.80 8.21
C ASP A 47 0.87 -12.18 6.73
N CYS A 48 0.58 -11.20 5.85
CA CYS A 48 0.45 -11.44 4.42
C CYS A 48 1.84 -11.43 3.77
N ASP A 49 2.10 -12.43 2.94
CA ASP A 49 3.36 -12.70 2.23
C ASP A 49 3.19 -12.77 0.71
N ASN A 50 2.01 -12.43 0.19
CA ASN A 50 1.69 -12.38 -1.24
C ASN A 50 2.32 -11.15 -1.96
N TRP A 51 3.57 -10.83 -1.67
CA TRP A 51 4.28 -9.69 -2.22
C TRP A 51 5.79 -9.90 -2.27
N GLU A 52 6.43 -9.19 -3.17
CA GLU A 52 7.89 -9.07 -3.26
C GLU A 52 8.30 -7.59 -3.20
N THR A 53 9.44 -7.31 -2.57
CA THR A 53 10.01 -5.95 -2.59
C THR A 53 10.52 -5.63 -3.99
N GLU A 54 10.07 -4.53 -4.55
CA GLU A 54 10.57 -4.00 -5.81
C GLU A 54 11.14 -2.60 -5.54
N GLU A 55 12.28 -2.26 -6.16
CA GLU A 55 12.81 -0.90 -6.10
C GLU A 55 11.85 0.01 -6.86
N SER A 56 11.11 0.85 -6.12
CA SER A 56 10.29 1.90 -6.69
C SER A 56 11.04 3.22 -6.65
N GLU A 57 11.05 3.95 -7.77
CA GLU A 57 11.62 5.30 -7.84
C GLU A 57 10.81 6.32 -7.02
N GLU A 58 9.60 5.94 -6.59
CA GLU A 58 8.71 6.78 -5.79
C GLU A 58 8.51 6.23 -4.38
N THR A 59 8.64 7.12 -3.40
CA THR A 59 8.36 6.78 -2.00
C THR A 59 6.93 7.21 -1.63
N PRO A 60 6.13 6.32 -1.02
CA PRO A 60 4.84 6.68 -0.47
C PRO A 60 4.99 7.48 0.83
N ARG A 61 4.31 8.63 0.91
CA ARG A 61 4.32 9.54 2.06
C ARG A 61 3.20 9.22 3.05
N SER A 62 1.98 9.04 2.57
CA SER A 62 0.83 8.72 3.43
C SER A 62 -0.32 8.04 2.68
N ILE A 63 -1.16 7.31 3.40
CA ILE A 63 -2.40 6.73 2.89
C ILE A 63 -3.57 7.61 3.32
N CYS A 64 -4.33 8.10 2.35
CA CYS A 64 -5.61 8.78 2.53
C CYS A 64 -6.73 7.73 2.43
N ASP A 65 -7.06 7.07 3.54
CA ASP A 65 -8.24 6.21 3.65
C ASP A 65 -9.46 7.14 3.74
N GLY A 66 -10.24 7.26 2.67
CA GLY A 66 -11.52 7.96 2.72
C GLY A 66 -12.44 7.20 3.65
N SER A 67 -12.61 7.71 4.87
CA SER A 67 -13.54 7.17 5.88
C SER A 67 -14.99 7.36 5.46
#